data_AF-A0A238BPI2-F1
#
_entry.id   AF-A0A238BPI2-F1
#
_cell.length_a   1.000
_cell.length_b   1.000
_cell.length_c   1.000
_cell.angle_alpha   90.00
_cell.angle_beta   90.00
_cell.angle_gamma   90.00
#
_symmetry.space_group_name_H-M   'P 1'
#
loop_
_entity.id
_entity.type
_entity.pdbx_description
1 polymer ?
#
loop_
_entity_poly.entity_id
_entity_poly.type
_entity_poly.pdbx_seq_one_letter_code
_entity_poly.pdbx_strand_id
1 'polypeptide(L)'
;MVTQLTEQERYRLNNDLLQLSRRTSGDRGVDFCTTKGVDATDINFGNEQLARQLNNIWAVDGQCKKSLVFVLSTNDHRLYYSVDKHTPIYVFSDVYI
;
A
#
# COMPACT_ATOMS: atom_id res chain seq x y z
N MET A 1 19.63 -14.44 6.82
CA MET A 1 19.28 -14.71 5.41
C MET A 1 18.16 -13.75 5.05
N VAL A 2 18.43 -12.75 4.22
CA VAL A 2 17.39 -11.81 3.77
C VAL A 2 16.54 -12.55 2.74
N THR A 3 15.33 -12.94 3.09
CA THR A 3 14.42 -13.59 2.14
C THR A 3 13.76 -12.52 1.27
N GLN A 4 14.41 -12.22 0.16
CA GLN A 4 13.85 -11.40 -0.91
C GLN A 4 12.73 -12.20 -1.60
N LEU A 5 11.58 -11.58 -1.89
CA LEU A 5 10.48 -12.26 -2.58
C LEU A 5 10.95 -12.85 -3.92
N THR A 6 10.53 -14.09 -4.18
CA THR A 6 10.67 -14.71 -5.50
C THR A 6 9.91 -13.93 -6.56
N GLU A 7 10.23 -14.15 -7.83
CA GLU A 7 9.51 -13.51 -8.94
C GLU A 7 8.00 -13.83 -8.92
N GLN A 8 7.64 -15.06 -8.57
CA GLN A 8 6.25 -15.49 -8.49
C GLN A 8 5.51 -14.79 -7.34
N GLU A 9 6.15 -14.64 -6.18
CA GLU A 9 5.57 -13.91 -5.04
C GLU A 9 5.41 -12.43 -5.36
N ARG A 10 6.42 -11.80 -6.00
CA ARG A 10 6.31 -10.41 -6.47
C ARG A 10 5.16 -10.23 -7.46
N TYR A 11 4.97 -11.18 -8.37
CA TYR A 11 3.86 -11.13 -9.33
C TYR A 11 2.49 -11.23 -8.66
N ARG A 12 2.32 -12.16 -7.70
CA ARG A 12 1.07 -12.30 -6.93
C ARG A 12 0.77 -11.03 -6.14
N LEU A 13 1.75 -10.55 -5.38
CA LEU A 13 1.63 -9.33 -4.60
C LEU A 13 1.25 -8.14 -5.49
N ASN A 14 1.91 -7.95 -6.63
CA ASN A 14 1.57 -6.86 -7.54
C ASN A 14 0.13 -6.95 -8.05
N ASN A 15 -0.36 -8.16 -8.35
CA ASN A 15 -1.77 -8.34 -8.71
C ASN A 15 -2.71 -7.99 -7.56
N ASP A 16 -2.37 -8.34 -6.32
CA ASP A 16 -3.17 -8.01 -5.15
C ASP A 16 -3.23 -6.49 -4.92
N LEU A 17 -2.12 -5.77 -5.09
CA LEU A 17 -2.07 -4.31 -5.01
C LEU A 17 -2.90 -3.66 -6.14
N LEU A 18 -2.87 -4.20 -7.35
CA LEU A 18 -3.72 -3.73 -8.45
C LEU A 18 -5.21 -3.98 -8.19
N GLN A 19 -5.56 -5.14 -7.61
CA GLN A 19 -6.93 -5.44 -7.20
C GLN A 19 -7.39 -4.51 -6.08
N LEU A 20 -6.52 -4.17 -5.13
CA LEU A 20 -6.80 -3.21 -4.07
C LEU A 20 -7.14 -1.84 -4.65
N SER A 21 -6.32 -1.33 -5.57
CA SER A 21 -6.58 -0.07 -6.25
C SER A 21 -7.96 -0.08 -6.93
N ARG A 22 -8.29 -1.15 -7.67
CA ARG A 22 -9.60 -1.30 -8.32
C ARG A 22 -10.77 -1.33 -7.33
N ARG A 23 -10.67 -2.11 -6.26
CA ARG A 23 -11.74 -2.26 -5.24
C ARG A 23 -12.00 -0.98 -4.45
N THR A 24 -10.97 -0.15 -4.29
CA THR A 24 -11.06 1.14 -3.57
C THR A 24 -11.38 2.30 -4.49
N SER A 25 -11.47 2.06 -5.80
CA SER A 25 -11.93 3.04 -6.77
C SER A 25 -13.44 3.26 -6.62
N GLY A 26 -13.88 4.51 -6.80
CA GLY A 26 -15.29 4.88 -6.74
C GLY A 26 -15.89 4.98 -8.14
N ASP A 27 -17.04 4.37 -8.36
CA ASP A 27 -17.70 4.36 -9.68
C ASP A 27 -18.51 5.63 -9.99
N ARG A 28 -18.72 6.53 -9.01
CA ARG A 28 -19.65 7.67 -9.12
C ARG A 28 -19.12 8.99 -8.54
N GLY A 29 -17.81 9.20 -8.60
CA GLY A 29 -17.19 10.44 -8.17
C GLY A 29 -17.38 11.58 -9.19
N VAL A 30 -17.60 12.80 -8.71
CA VAL A 30 -17.69 14.02 -9.54
C VAL A 30 -16.31 14.55 -9.95
N ASP A 31 -15.25 14.09 -9.30
CA ASP A 31 -13.88 14.48 -9.59
C ASP A 31 -12.94 13.26 -9.66
N PHE A 32 -11.72 13.50 -10.18
CA PHE A 32 -10.72 12.46 -10.33
C PHE A 32 -10.35 11.80 -9.00
N CYS A 33 -10.19 12.57 -7.92
CA CYS A 33 -9.74 12.03 -6.63
C CYS A 33 -10.82 11.20 -5.93
N THR A 34 -12.10 11.46 -6.17
CA THR A 34 -13.22 10.67 -5.63
C THR A 34 -13.39 9.34 -6.37
N THR A 35 -13.06 9.28 -7.66
CA THR A 35 -13.09 8.04 -8.45
C THR A 35 -11.82 7.20 -8.33
N LYS A 36 -10.65 7.84 -8.13
CA LYS A 36 -9.37 7.16 -8.00
C LYS A 36 -9.31 6.22 -6.79
N GLY A 37 -8.81 5.02 -7.01
CA GLY A 37 -8.48 4.05 -5.96
C GLY A 37 -7.19 4.38 -5.21
N VAL A 38 -6.83 3.52 -4.26
CA VAL A 38 -5.60 3.64 -3.48
C VAL A 38 -4.41 3.13 -4.28
N ASP A 39 -3.33 3.92 -4.34
CA ASP A 39 -2.05 3.47 -4.86
C ASP A 39 -1.24 2.82 -3.73
N ALA A 40 -0.92 1.54 -3.90
CA ALA A 40 -0.19 0.78 -2.89
C ALA A 40 1.21 0.38 -3.37
N THR A 41 2.19 0.39 -2.47
CA THR A 41 3.56 -0.07 -2.74
C THR A 41 4.09 -0.85 -1.55
N ASP A 42 4.89 -1.89 -1.81
CA ASP A 42 5.48 -2.74 -0.77
C ASP A 42 7.02 -2.80 -0.87
N ILE A 43 7.68 -2.94 0.28
CA ILE A 43 9.12 -3.20 0.40
C ILE A 43 9.39 -4.30 1.43
N ASN A 44 10.22 -5.26 1.04
CA ASN A 44 10.59 -6.43 1.84
C ASN A 44 11.73 -6.22 2.85
N PHE A 45 11.98 -4.98 3.24
CA PHE A 45 13.02 -4.69 4.22
C PHE A 45 12.71 -3.37 4.93
N GLY A 46 12.66 -3.40 6.26
CA GLY A 46 12.51 -2.19 7.05
C GLY A 46 11.78 -2.38 8.37
N ASN A 47 11.30 -1.27 8.90
CA ASN A 47 10.50 -1.17 10.11
C ASN A 47 9.38 -0.14 9.90
N GLU A 48 8.53 0.04 10.90
CA GLU A 48 7.44 1.03 10.86
C GLU A 48 7.90 2.45 10.55
N GLN A 49 9.07 2.86 11.08
CA GLN A 49 9.61 4.19 10.82
C GLN A 49 9.99 4.37 9.35
N LEU A 50 10.54 3.32 8.73
CA LEU A 50 10.82 3.33 7.30
C LEU A 50 9.52 3.44 6.48
N ALA A 51 8.45 2.71 6.85
CA ALA A 51 7.16 2.81 6.16
C ALA A 51 6.63 4.25 6.15
N ARG A 52 6.70 4.94 7.30
CA ARG A 52 6.31 6.35 7.42
C ARG A 52 7.20 7.28 6.61
N GLN A 53 8.51 7.08 6.64
CA GLN A 53 9.46 7.88 5.86
C GLN A 53 9.23 7.72 4.36
N LEU A 54 9.01 6.50 3.89
CA LEU A 54 8.76 6.19 2.49
C LEU A 54 7.46 6.81 2.00
N ASN A 55 6.39 6.74 2.78
CA ASN A 55 5.13 7.38 2.42
C ASN A 55 5.31 8.91 2.22
N ASN A 56 6.13 9.55 3.06
CA ASN A 56 6.45 10.96 2.93
C ASN A 56 7.37 11.28 1.75
N ILE A 57 8.44 10.49 1.54
CA ILE A 57 9.48 10.76 0.54
C ILE A 57 8.98 10.43 -0.87
N TRP A 58 8.32 9.29 -1.04
CA TRP A 58 7.86 8.82 -2.34
C TRP A 58 6.63 9.59 -2.83
N ALA A 59 5.85 10.16 -1.90
CA ALA A 59 4.64 10.89 -2.22
C ALA A 59 3.79 10.13 -3.26
N VAL A 60 3.59 8.83 -3.01
CA VAL A 60 3.02 7.84 -3.93
C VAL A 60 1.77 8.36 -4.62
N ASP A 61 0.94 9.09 -3.88
CA ASP A 61 -0.15 9.89 -4.46
C ASP A 61 -0.08 11.36 -4.01
N GLY A 62 0.81 12.13 -4.63
CA GLY A 62 0.98 13.55 -4.36
C GLY A 62 -0.28 14.41 -4.55
N GLN A 63 -1.20 13.98 -5.43
CA GLN A 63 -2.38 14.75 -5.82
C GLN A 63 -3.59 14.44 -4.94
N CYS A 64 -4.01 13.19 -4.85
CA CYS A 64 -5.26 12.82 -4.18
C CYS A 64 -5.05 12.35 -2.73
N LYS A 65 -3.79 12.10 -2.33
CA LYS A 65 -3.42 11.64 -0.98
C LYS A 65 -4.15 10.34 -0.62
N LYS A 66 -4.25 9.43 -1.59
CA LYS A 66 -4.78 8.06 -1.48
C LYS A 66 -3.68 7.05 -1.75
N SER A 67 -2.75 6.93 -0.80
CA SER A 67 -1.67 5.95 -0.86
C SER A 67 -1.58 5.07 0.37
N LEU A 68 -0.97 3.91 0.18
CA LEU A 68 -0.66 2.92 1.20
C LEU A 68 0.73 2.33 0.93
N VAL A 69 1.64 2.47 1.88
CA VAL A 69 2.96 1.87 1.83
C VAL A 69 3.01 0.73 2.83
N PHE A 70 3.30 -0.47 2.35
CA PHE A 70 3.61 -1.64 3.16
C PHE A 70 5.12 -1.79 3.32
N VAL A 71 5.54 -2.25 4.50
CA VAL A 71 6.91 -2.64 4.78
C VAL A 71 6.88 -3.94 5.57
N LEU A 72 7.41 -5.00 4.97
CA LEU A 72 7.64 -6.26 5.65
C LEU A 72 9.00 -6.20 6.36
N SER A 73 8.99 -6.33 7.68
CA SER A 73 10.23 -6.37 8.45
C SER A 73 10.83 -7.77 8.46
N THR A 74 12.06 -7.88 8.00
CA THR A 74 12.83 -9.13 8.04
C THR A 74 13.34 -9.48 9.43
N ASN A 75 13.23 -8.56 10.40
CA ASN A 75 13.77 -8.75 11.75
C ASN A 75 12.74 -9.41 12.67
N ASP A 76 11.50 -8.92 12.65
CA ASP A 76 10.42 -9.40 13.52
C ASP A 76 9.29 -10.09 12.73
N HIS A 77 9.43 -10.24 11.41
CA HIS A 77 8.44 -10.81 10.50
C HIS A 77 7.07 -10.13 10.59
N ARG A 78 7.04 -8.85 10.97
CA ARG A 78 5.82 -8.06 11.03
C ARG A 78 5.65 -7.23 9.77
N LEU A 79 4.40 -7.09 9.36
CA LEU A 79 3.99 -6.16 8.33
C LEU A 79 3.63 -4.82 8.97
N TYR A 80 4.31 -3.78 8.55
CA TYR A 80 4.03 -2.40 8.90
C TYR A 80 3.39 -1.69 7.72
N TYR A 81 2.56 -0.68 8.00
CA TYR A 81 1.98 0.14 6.94
C TYR A 81 1.96 1.62 7.30
N SER A 82 1.95 2.47 6.27
CA SER A 82 1.74 3.90 6.38
C SER A 82 0.78 4.34 5.28
N VAL A 83 -0.05 5.34 5.59
CA VAL A 83 -1.17 5.75 4.76
C VAL A 83 -1.26 7.25 4.66
N ASP A 84 -1.71 7.72 3.50
CA ASP A 84 -2.10 9.11 3.34
C ASP A 84 -3.53 9.38 3.86
N LYS A 85 -3.79 10.66 4.14
CA LYS A 85 -4.99 11.14 4.85
C LYS A 85 -6.32 10.70 4.22
N HIS A 86 -6.39 10.55 2.90
CA HIS A 86 -7.63 10.21 2.20
C HIS A 86 -7.75 8.73 1.84
N THR A 87 -6.81 7.90 2.31
CA THR A 87 -6.89 6.44 2.16
C THR A 87 -8.01 5.88 3.04
N PRO A 88 -9.01 5.19 2.48
CA PRO A 88 -10.16 4.68 3.23
C PRO A 88 -9.80 3.38 3.97
N ILE A 89 -9.14 3.49 5.13
CA ILE A 89 -8.58 2.33 5.86
C ILE A 89 -9.63 1.59 6.70
N TYR A 90 -10.80 2.19 6.91
CA TYR A 90 -11.92 1.55 7.62
C TYR A 90 -12.45 0.27 6.94
N VAL A 91 -11.99 -0.03 5.73
CA VAL A 91 -12.34 -1.24 4.95
C VAL A 91 -11.36 -2.41 5.21
N PHE A 92 -10.28 -2.20 5.97
CA PHE A 92 -9.16 -3.16 6.08
C PHE A 92 -9.22 -4.10 7.30
N SER A 93 -10.34 -4.17 8.04
CA SER A 93 -10.51 -5.21 9.06
C SER A 93 -10.49 -6.63 8.49
N ASP A 94 -10.66 -6.78 7.17
CA ASP A 94 -10.73 -8.08 6.48
C ASP A 94 -9.49 -8.40 5.62
N VAL A 95 -8.42 -7.60 5.68
CA VAL A 95 -7.18 -7.88 4.95
C VAL A 95 -6.23 -8.69 5.85
N TYR A 96 -6.36 -10.01 5.79
CA TYR A 96 -5.30 -10.93 6.20
C TYR A 96 -4.31 -11.05 5.03
N ILE A 97 -3.08 -10.57 5.23
CA ILE A 97 -1.92 -10.85 4.37
C ILE A 97 -1.23 -12.10 4.90
#